data_AF-A0A6N7Q5B5-F1
#
_entry.id   AF-A0A6N7Q5B5-F1
#
_cell.length_a   1.000
_cell.length_b   1.000
_cell.length_c   1.000
_cell.angle_alpha   90.00
_cell.angle_beta   90.00
_cell.angle_gamma   90.00
#
_symmetry.space_group_name_H-M   'P 1'
#
loop_
_entity.id
_entity.type
_entity.pdbx_description
1 polymer ?
#
loop_
_entity_poly.entity_id
_entity_poly.type
_entity_poly.pdbx_seq_one_letter_code
_entity_poly.pdbx_strand_id
1 'polypeptide(L)'
;MDETLAHAVAVRCWGEGLLPPELESTPIVHEMASFPVGITDADRRTKMLIGRLIVNTCLAMTDPANVQRKGAVHRVGRRLDLDLREEVRAFGRGEARRSPEGGWVSSHWKMQPYGPGRALRKWIFVEPYWRGPGARGTGEFDLA
;
A
#
# COMPACT_ATOMS: atom_id res chain seq x y z
N MET A 1 13.28 -27.01 -8.02
CA MET A 1 12.42 -25.82 -8.09
C MET A 1 13.27 -24.66 -7.61
N ASP A 2 13.63 -23.79 -8.54
CA ASP A 2 14.76 -22.85 -8.46
C ASP A 2 14.47 -21.62 -7.58
N GLU A 3 15.33 -21.38 -6.59
CA GLU A 3 15.34 -20.19 -5.72
C GLU A 3 15.62 -18.87 -6.47
N THR A 4 16.12 -18.94 -7.71
CA THR A 4 16.42 -17.79 -8.57
C THR A 4 15.19 -17.03 -9.04
N LEU A 5 14.00 -17.65 -9.07
CA LEU A 5 12.76 -16.98 -9.47
C LEU A 5 12.16 -16.09 -8.39
N ALA A 6 12.44 -16.36 -7.11
CA ALA A 6 11.88 -15.57 -6.00
C ALA A 6 12.54 -14.18 -5.88
N HIS A 7 13.85 -14.08 -6.18
CA HIS A 7 14.56 -12.80 -6.18
C HIS A 7 14.17 -11.89 -7.36
N ALA A 8 13.81 -12.47 -8.51
CA ALA A 8 13.45 -11.69 -9.69
C ALA A 8 12.10 -10.96 -9.56
N VAL A 9 11.19 -11.45 -8.71
CA VAL A 9 9.87 -10.83 -8.51
C VAL A 9 9.91 -9.67 -7.51
N ALA A 10 10.75 -9.76 -6.48
CA ALA A 10 10.87 -8.70 -5.46
C ALA A 10 11.50 -7.40 -6.01
N VAL A 11 12.47 -7.52 -6.92
CA VAL A 11 13.16 -6.35 -7.52
C VAL A 11 12.23 -5.60 -8.51
N ARG A 12 11.23 -6.26 -9.08
CA ARG A 12 10.31 -5.63 -10.04
C ARG A 12 9.21 -4.76 -9.41
N CYS A 13 8.97 -4.89 -8.11
CA CYS A 13 7.94 -4.11 -7.41
C CYS A 13 8.39 -2.71 -6.97
N TRP A 14 9.69 -2.38 -7.08
CA TRP A 14 10.25 -1.10 -6.65
C TRP A 14 10.74 -0.19 -7.78
N GLY A 15 10.56 -0.61 -9.03
CA GLY A 15 11.27 -0.02 -10.18
C GLY A 15 10.68 1.24 -10.81
N GLU A 16 9.40 1.60 -10.62
CA GLU A 16 8.80 2.62 -11.49
C GLU A 16 7.97 3.68 -10.76
N GLY A 17 8.62 4.82 -10.46
CA GLY A 17 8.04 6.12 -10.81
C GLY A 17 7.47 7.01 -9.69
N LEU A 18 8.05 7.04 -8.48
CA LEU A 18 7.58 7.92 -7.40
C LEU A 18 8.64 8.85 -6.79
N LEU A 19 9.75 9.11 -7.49
CA LEU A 19 10.74 10.12 -7.09
C LEU A 19 10.49 11.44 -7.85
N PRO A 20 10.45 12.60 -7.16
CA PRO A 20 10.35 13.90 -7.82
C PRO A 20 11.60 14.16 -8.69
N PRO A 21 11.45 14.89 -9.82
CA PRO A 21 12.51 15.13 -10.81
C PRO A 21 13.69 15.98 -10.30
N GLU A 22 13.62 16.53 -9.09
CA GLU A 22 14.68 17.36 -8.48
C GLU A 22 15.73 16.56 -7.70
N LEU A 23 15.65 15.22 -7.71
CA LEU A 23 16.64 14.32 -7.11
C LEU A 23 17.53 13.62 -8.14
N GLU A 24 17.61 14.18 -9.36
CA GLU A 24 18.59 13.75 -10.34
C GLU A 24 19.99 14.25 -9.93
N SER A 25 20.88 13.30 -9.67
CA SER A 25 22.34 13.42 -9.68
C SER A 25 23.11 13.75 -8.40
N THR A 26 22.55 13.60 -7.19
CA THR A 26 23.46 13.08 -6.14
C THR A 26 23.69 11.62 -6.50
N PRO A 27 24.92 11.19 -6.82
CA PRO A 27 25.19 9.77 -6.84
C PRO A 27 24.81 9.31 -5.44
N ILE A 28 23.70 8.58 -5.33
CA ILE A 28 23.49 7.69 -4.21
C ILE A 28 24.60 6.68 -4.42
N VAL A 29 25.80 7.03 -3.94
CA VAL A 29 26.69 6.07 -3.33
C VAL A 29 25.83 5.46 -2.24
N HIS A 30 25.03 4.47 -2.64
CA HIS A 30 24.90 3.26 -1.89
C HIS A 30 26.34 2.78 -1.79
N GLU A 31 27.08 3.41 -0.89
CA GLU A 31 28.01 2.72 -0.04
C GLU A 31 27.13 1.61 0.51
N MET A 32 27.10 0.52 -0.25
CA MET A 32 26.80 -0.79 0.25
C MET A 32 27.88 -0.96 1.30
N ALA A 33 27.65 -0.35 2.46
CA ALA A 33 28.06 -0.91 3.71
C ALA A 33 27.40 -2.29 3.67
N SER A 34 28.10 -3.20 2.98
CA SER A 34 28.15 -4.60 3.27
C SER A 34 28.51 -4.58 4.72
N PHE A 35 27.50 -4.47 5.59
CA PHE A 35 27.65 -4.70 6.99
C PHE A 35 28.29 -6.08 7.02
N PRO A 36 29.58 -6.21 7.41
CA PRO A 36 30.28 -7.48 7.38
C PRO A 36 29.82 -8.33 8.57
N VAL A 37 28.51 -8.31 8.84
CA VAL A 37 27.86 -9.20 9.77
C VAL A 37 27.71 -10.50 8.99
N GLY A 38 28.77 -11.30 9.03
CA GLY A 38 28.71 -12.67 8.54
C GLY A 38 27.51 -13.34 9.18
N ILE A 39 26.61 -13.89 8.35
CA ILE A 39 25.43 -14.60 8.81
C ILE A 39 25.90 -15.72 9.72
N THR A 40 25.67 -15.57 11.01
CA THR A 40 26.04 -16.56 12.00
C THR A 40 25.07 -17.74 11.95
N ASP A 41 25.45 -18.87 12.55
CA ASP A 41 24.53 -19.99 12.69
C ASP A 41 23.29 -19.63 13.53
N ALA A 42 23.42 -18.65 14.44
CA ALA A 42 22.29 -18.10 15.18
C ALA A 42 21.29 -17.41 14.24
N ASP A 43 21.78 -16.64 13.27
CA ASP A 43 20.93 -15.98 12.26
C ASP A 43 20.19 -16.97 11.38
N ARG A 44 20.83 -18.10 11.01
CA ARG A 44 20.17 -19.18 10.26
C ARG A 44 19.01 -19.80 11.05
N ARG A 45 19.20 -20.04 12.35
CA ARG A 45 18.13 -20.57 13.23
C ARG A 45 17.00 -19.55 13.38
N THR A 46 17.33 -18.29 13.63
CA THR A 46 16.34 -17.21 13.76
C THR A 46 15.51 -17.06 12.48
N LYS A 47 16.15 -17.06 11.30
CA LYS A 47 15.46 -17.03 10.01
C LYS A 47 14.49 -18.21 9.83
N MET A 48 14.92 -19.43 10.20
CA MET A 48 14.04 -20.60 10.15
C MET A 48 12.85 -20.49 11.13
N LEU A 49 13.07 -19.98 12.33
CA LEU A 49 12.00 -19.80 13.32
C LEU A 49 10.97 -18.76 12.85
N ILE A 50 11.44 -17.64 12.28
CA ILE A 50 10.56 -16.63 11.69
C ILE A 50 9.76 -17.23 10.52
N GLY A 51 10.42 -17.97 9.63
CA GLY A 51 9.76 -18.64 8.52
C GLY A 51 8.67 -19.61 8.98
N ARG A 52 8.98 -20.46 9.98
CA ARG A 52 8.00 -21.41 10.56
C ARG A 52 6.84 -20.70 11.23
N LEU A 53 7.10 -19.60 11.94
CA LEU A 53 6.04 -18.79 12.57
C LEU A 53 5.09 -18.24 11.51
N ILE A 54 5.61 -17.57 10.48
CA ILE A 54 4.80 -16.97 9.41
C ILE A 54 3.94 -18.05 8.73
N VAL A 55 4.55 -19.18 8.33
CA VAL A 55 3.83 -20.28 7.69
C VAL A 55 2.76 -20.86 8.60
N ASN A 56 3.08 -21.12 9.87
CA ASN A 56 2.11 -21.67 10.83
C ASN A 56 0.95 -20.70 11.07
N THR A 57 1.21 -19.39 11.14
CA THR A 57 0.16 -18.38 11.28
C THR A 57 -0.72 -18.34 10.04
N CYS A 58 -0.14 -18.35 8.83
CA CYS A 58 -0.91 -18.40 7.59
C CYS A 58 -1.77 -19.67 7.50
N LEU A 59 -1.23 -20.83 7.85
CA LEU A 59 -1.98 -22.09 7.87
C LEU A 59 -3.10 -22.07 8.91
N ALA A 60 -2.82 -21.56 10.12
CA ALA A 60 -3.83 -21.43 11.17
C ALA A 60 -4.99 -20.49 10.77
N MET A 61 -4.72 -19.45 9.97
CA MET A 61 -5.76 -18.56 9.44
C MET A 61 -6.47 -19.12 8.20
N THR A 62 -5.86 -20.09 7.50
CA THR A 62 -6.44 -20.71 6.30
C THR A 62 -7.44 -21.80 6.66
N ASP A 63 -7.22 -22.52 7.77
CA ASP A 63 -8.16 -23.54 8.23
C ASP A 63 -9.47 -22.90 8.73
N PRO A 64 -10.59 -23.09 8.02
CA PRO A 64 -11.88 -22.50 8.42
C PRO A 64 -12.39 -23.03 9.76
N ALA A 65 -11.92 -24.19 10.23
CA ALA A 65 -12.28 -24.73 11.55
C ALA A 65 -11.62 -23.93 12.70
N ASN A 66 -10.48 -23.29 12.43
CA ASN A 66 -9.75 -22.50 13.42
C ASN A 66 -10.20 -21.04 13.46
N VAL A 67 -10.88 -20.57 12.42
CA VAL A 67 -11.48 -19.23 12.34
C VAL A 67 -12.87 -19.27 12.97
N GLN A 68 -12.94 -19.13 14.30
CA GLN A 68 -14.22 -18.82 14.95
C GLN A 68 -14.68 -17.44 14.52
N ARG A 69 -15.82 -17.34 13.80
CA ARG A 69 -16.48 -16.07 13.51
C ARG A 69 -17.05 -15.48 14.80
N LYS A 70 -16.19 -14.94 15.67
CA LYS A 70 -16.60 -14.17 16.83
C LYS A 70 -16.85 -12.73 16.37
N GLY A 71 -18.11 -12.41 16.14
CA GLY A 71 -18.56 -11.04 15.89
C GLY A 71 -19.55 -10.93 14.75
N ALA A 72 -20.50 -10.02 14.89
CA ALA A 72 -21.25 -9.52 13.75
C ALA A 72 -20.27 -8.94 12.72
N VAL A 73 -20.59 -9.02 11.44
CA VAL A 73 -19.83 -8.30 10.42
C VAL A 73 -20.06 -6.81 10.66
N HIS A 74 -19.16 -6.17 11.39
CA HIS A 74 -19.17 -4.74 11.61
C HIS A 74 -18.68 -4.07 10.32
N ARG A 75 -19.62 -3.51 9.56
CA ARG A 75 -19.29 -2.66 8.42
C ARG A 75 -18.90 -1.29 8.98
N VAL A 76 -17.60 -1.01 9.00
CA VAL A 76 -17.08 0.32 9.37
C VAL A 76 -17.16 1.21 8.13
N GLY A 77 -17.97 2.27 8.21
CA GLY A 77 -18.14 3.25 7.12
C GLY A 77 -19.19 2.90 6.07
N ARG A 78 -19.37 3.79 5.09
CA ARG A 78 -20.26 3.61 3.94
C ARG A 78 -19.66 2.60 2.96
N ARG A 79 -20.50 1.81 2.30
CA ARG A 79 -20.08 0.95 1.19
C ARG A 79 -19.64 1.84 0.01
N LEU A 80 -18.36 1.77 -0.35
CA LEU A 80 -17.83 2.33 -1.59
C LEU A 80 -17.84 1.21 -2.65
N ASP A 81 -18.75 1.31 -3.63
CA ASP A 81 -18.70 0.46 -4.82
C ASP A 81 -17.72 1.10 -5.82
N LEU A 82 -16.47 0.68 -5.75
CA LEU A 82 -15.42 1.07 -6.70
C LEU A 82 -15.40 0.07 -7.86
N ASP A 83 -15.75 0.51 -9.07
CA ASP A 83 -15.56 -0.32 -10.25
C ASP A 83 -14.12 -0.18 -10.77
N LEU A 84 -13.25 -1.08 -10.30
CA LEU A 84 -11.84 -1.16 -10.72
C LEU A 84 -11.62 -2.14 -11.88
N ARG A 85 -12.69 -2.68 -12.50
CA ARG A 85 -12.56 -3.76 -13.49
C ARG A 85 -11.81 -3.33 -14.73
N GLU A 86 -12.00 -2.10 -15.17
CA GLU A 86 -11.33 -1.55 -16.34
C GLU A 86 -9.82 -1.44 -16.10
N GLU A 87 -9.42 -0.93 -14.94
CA GLU A 87 -8.02 -0.80 -14.53
C GLU A 87 -7.33 -2.16 -14.39
N VAL A 88 -8.01 -3.14 -13.78
CA VAL A 88 -7.49 -4.52 -13.68
C VAL A 88 -7.32 -5.16 -15.05
N ARG A 89 -8.25 -4.90 -15.99
CA ARG A 89 -8.14 -5.38 -17.38
C ARG A 89 -7.01 -4.71 -18.15
N ALA A 90 -6.82 -3.40 -17.98
CA ALA A 90 -5.73 -2.65 -18.60
C ALA A 90 -4.36 -3.17 -18.09
N PHE A 91 -4.24 -3.38 -16.77
CA PHE A 91 -3.07 -4.01 -16.16
C PHE A 91 -2.78 -5.40 -16.73
N GLY A 92 -3.82 -6.24 -16.87
CA GLY A 92 -3.68 -7.59 -17.43
C GLY A 92 -3.23 -7.62 -18.90
N ARG A 93 -3.50 -6.57 -19.68
CA ARG A 93 -3.04 -6.45 -21.08
C ARG A 93 -1.60 -5.92 -21.21
N GLY A 94 -0.95 -5.57 -20.10
CA GLY A 94 0.38 -4.95 -20.13
C GLY A 94 0.37 -3.56 -20.73
N GLU A 95 -0.80 -2.90 -20.80
CA GLU A 95 -0.88 -1.50 -21.20
C GLU A 95 -0.13 -0.69 -20.13
N ALA A 96 0.92 0.02 -20.56
CA ALA A 96 1.56 0.99 -19.69
C ALA A 96 0.45 1.90 -19.15
N ARG A 97 0.48 2.17 -17.83
CA ARG A 97 -0.44 3.14 -17.23
C ARG A 97 -0.33 4.40 -18.08
N ARG A 98 -1.33 4.67 -18.92
CA ARG A 98 -1.62 6.04 -19.31
C ARG A 98 -1.89 6.67 -17.97
N SER A 99 -0.94 7.41 -17.42
CA SER A 99 -1.23 8.26 -16.29
C SER A 99 -2.32 9.17 -16.86
N PRO A 100 -3.59 8.97 -16.49
CA PRO A 100 -4.56 10.00 -16.75
C PRO A 100 -4.01 11.22 -16.00
N GLU A 101 -4.46 12.43 -16.25
CA GLU A 101 -3.93 13.62 -15.56
C GLU A 101 -4.34 13.65 -14.06
N GLY A 102 -4.42 12.48 -13.43
CA GLY A 102 -5.11 12.13 -12.22
C GLY A 102 -4.73 10.75 -11.70
N GLY A 103 -4.97 10.53 -10.41
CA GLY A 103 -4.62 9.29 -9.75
C GLY A 103 -5.54 9.01 -8.57
N TRP A 104 -5.64 7.73 -8.22
CA TRP A 104 -6.42 7.29 -7.07
C TRP A 104 -5.73 7.71 -5.78
N VAL A 105 -6.45 8.43 -4.92
CA VAL A 105 -6.00 8.76 -3.58
C VAL A 105 -6.64 7.79 -2.61
N SER A 106 -5.82 6.99 -1.90
CA SER A 106 -6.29 6.07 -0.88
C SER A 106 -6.90 6.81 0.31
N SER A 107 -7.86 6.17 0.98
CA SER A 107 -8.39 6.70 2.24
C SER A 107 -7.29 6.88 3.27
N HIS A 108 -7.35 7.99 4.00
CA HIS A 108 -6.44 8.23 5.10
C HIS A 108 -7.05 9.21 6.10
N TRP A 109 -6.56 9.16 7.33
CA TRP A 109 -6.85 10.17 8.33
C TRP A 109 -5.96 11.39 8.11
N LYS A 110 -6.55 12.58 8.14
CA LYS A 110 -5.84 13.86 7.97
C LYS A 110 -6.17 14.79 9.12
N MET A 111 -5.13 15.44 9.63
CA MET A 111 -5.24 16.46 10.66
C MET A 111 -5.55 17.83 10.02
N GLN A 112 -6.84 18.15 9.86
CA GLN A 112 -7.25 19.38 9.17
C GLN A 112 -7.28 20.58 10.15
N PRO A 113 -6.60 21.70 9.82
CA PRO A 113 -6.75 22.94 10.58
C PRO A 113 -8.15 23.53 10.42
N TYR A 114 -8.72 24.05 11.51
CA TYR A 114 -10.02 24.72 11.52
C TYR A 114 -10.09 25.83 12.59
N GLY A 115 -11.19 26.59 12.60
CA GLY A 115 -11.43 27.70 13.53
C GLY A 115 -10.73 29.01 13.16
N PRO A 116 -10.93 30.09 13.95
CA PRO A 116 -10.29 31.38 13.73
C PRO A 116 -8.77 31.24 13.70
N GLY A 117 -8.14 31.75 12.64
CA GLY A 117 -6.69 31.68 12.48
C GLY A 117 -6.11 30.26 12.31
N ARG A 118 -6.92 29.24 12.00
CA ARG A 118 -6.47 27.83 11.83
C ARG A 118 -5.75 27.26 13.08
N ALA A 119 -6.06 27.81 14.26
CA ALA A 119 -5.40 27.44 15.51
C ALA A 119 -5.78 26.03 16.01
N LEU A 120 -6.97 25.54 15.65
CA LEU A 120 -7.48 24.24 16.08
C LEU A 120 -7.24 23.17 15.02
N ARG A 121 -7.16 21.91 15.44
CA ARG A 121 -6.97 20.73 14.57
C ARG A 121 -8.07 19.72 14.82
N LYS A 122 -8.67 19.18 13.75
CA LYS A 122 -9.64 18.07 13.83
C LYS A 122 -9.19 16.91 12.95
N TRP A 123 -9.37 15.69 13.45
CA TRP A 123 -9.18 14.49 12.64
C TRP A 123 -10.34 14.39 11.68
N ILE A 124 -10.04 14.35 10.38
CA ILE A 124 -11.02 14.01 9.36
C ILE A 124 -10.57 12.74 8.65
N PHE A 125 -11.53 11.89 8.32
CA PHE A 125 -11.29 10.79 7.41
C PHE A 125 -11.50 11.30 6.00
N VAL A 126 -10.47 11.21 5.17
CA VAL A 126 -10.57 11.53 3.75
C VAL A 126 -10.99 10.25 3.05
N GLU A 127 -12.19 10.25 2.49
CA GLU A 127 -12.67 9.13 1.68
C GLU A 127 -11.82 9.00 0.40
N PRO A 128 -11.65 7.77 -0.12
CA PRO A 128 -10.92 7.57 -1.38
C PRO A 128 -11.56 8.38 -2.51
N TYR A 129 -10.76 9.09 -3.28
CA TYR A 129 -11.24 9.88 -4.42
C TYR A 129 -10.26 9.85 -5.58
N TRP A 130 -10.78 10.13 -6.77
CA TRP A 130 -9.98 10.32 -7.97
C TRP A 130 -9.49 11.78 -8.03
N ARG A 131 -8.17 12.00 -8.07
CA ARG A 131 -7.57 13.31 -8.33
C ARG A 131 -7.45 13.49 -9.85
N GLY A 132 -7.67 14.67 -10.44
CA GLY A 132 -7.39 14.97 -11.86
C GLY A 132 -8.51 15.72 -12.60
N PRO A 133 -8.31 16.18 -13.85
CA PRO A 133 -9.22 17.07 -14.59
C PRO A 133 -10.56 16.46 -15.05
N GLY A 134 -10.84 15.21 -14.67
CA GLY A 134 -12.16 14.57 -14.78
C GLY A 134 -12.77 14.19 -13.43
N ALA A 135 -12.14 14.59 -12.31
CA ALA A 135 -12.72 14.42 -10.99
C ALA A 135 -14.01 15.24 -10.97
N ARG A 136 -15.16 14.57 -11.17
CA ARG A 136 -16.48 15.17 -10.97
C ARG A 136 -16.37 15.88 -9.63
N GLY A 137 -16.41 17.21 -9.69
CA GLY A 137 -16.20 18.01 -8.51
C GLY A 137 -17.07 17.45 -7.41
N THR A 138 -16.49 17.27 -6.23
CA THR A 138 -17.23 17.27 -4.98
C THR A 138 -17.88 18.65 -4.82
N GLY A 139 -18.75 19.02 -5.76
CA GLY A 139 -19.71 20.09 -5.65
C GLY A 139 -20.92 19.46 -4.98
N GLU A 140 -21.42 20.14 -3.95
CA GLU A 140 -22.64 19.79 -3.22
C GLU A 140 -22.48 18.66 -2.19
N PHE A 141 -21.63 18.92 -1.18
CA PHE A 141 -21.99 18.50 0.16
C PHE A 141 -23.11 19.44 0.64
N ASP A 142 -24.36 19.07 0.38
CA ASP A 142 -25.50 19.62 1.11
C ASP A 142 -25.33 19.26 2.59
N LEU A 143 -24.88 20.24 3.38
CA LEU A 143 -24.98 20.22 4.82
C LEU A 143 -26.43 20.63 5.17
N ALA A 144 -27.31 19.63 5.22
CA ALA A 144 -28.59 19.71 5.92
C ALA A 144 -28.41 19.25 7.39
#